data_AF-A0A2P5EYQ0-F1
#
_entry.id   AF-A0A2P5EYQ0-F1
#
_cell.length_a   1.000
_cell.length_b   1.000
_cell.length_c   1.000
_cell.angle_alpha   90.00
_cell.angle_beta   90.00
_cell.angle_gamma   90.00
#
_symmetry.space_group_name_H-M   'P 1'
#
loop_
_entity.id
_entity.type
_entity.pdbx_description
1 polymer ?
#
loop_
_entity_poly.entity_id
_entity_poly.type
_entity_poly.pdbx_seq_one_letter_code
_entity_poly.pdbx_strand_id
1 'polypeptide(L)'
;MWNLGNKSKLWNGSQNIRLLVVVFCLISFIVVILFRNNARKSNLSFELENQRWNSFDSLVKFHPTKGFRNGTDVIWQVPDSPKAVLFLAHGCDGQALNFWDRSPDCLNCVGLPEERLIALHALSRKYAVISVSSSGSCWSFGKEVMVVKDIIRWWVAKQGLEKLPLVALGASSGGFFVSVLATELNFSSITLMIAEVVFDRVEKVENYPPTLFVHMPKDADRQKKIDKSMALIRNKGVDVAEIECMEFPLSPYLLADRIPGIDQSVSAKLFELFQHRGFIDGKGYLRNDGRETPWKEALKEDKAISVDENLLHPIEEEMNLAFAYHEMTSLQTDQIFKWFESHMS
;
A
#
# COMPACT_ATOMS: atom_id res chain seq x y z
N MET A 1 -79.94 5.63 36.76
CA MET A 1 -78.95 4.57 36.53
C MET A 1 -77.79 5.15 35.75
N TRP A 2 -76.57 4.99 36.26
CA TRP A 2 -75.33 5.50 35.66
C TRP A 2 -75.03 4.90 34.28
N ASN A 3 -74.40 5.67 33.40
CA ASN A 3 -73.14 5.22 32.78
C ASN A 3 -72.35 6.37 32.12
N LEU A 4 -71.08 6.46 32.50
CA LEU A 4 -70.02 7.29 31.93
C LEU A 4 -69.59 6.74 30.56
N GLY A 5 -69.22 7.64 29.65
CA GLY A 5 -68.63 7.28 28.36
C GLY A 5 -67.71 8.39 27.84
N ASN A 6 -66.51 8.48 28.40
CA ASN A 6 -65.43 9.36 27.96
C ASN A 6 -64.71 8.70 26.75
N LYS A 7 -64.66 9.35 25.58
CA LYS A 7 -63.80 8.93 24.46
C LYS A 7 -62.70 9.95 24.22
N SER A 8 -61.48 9.47 24.38
CA SER A 8 -60.22 10.19 24.44
C SER A 8 -59.59 10.45 23.07
N LYS A 9 -58.88 11.59 23.01
CA LYS A 9 -57.76 11.89 22.11
C LYS A 9 -56.77 10.73 22.04
N LEU A 10 -56.65 10.01 20.92
CA LEU A 10 -55.62 8.95 20.77
C LEU A 10 -54.97 8.83 19.38
N TRP A 11 -55.21 9.74 18.43
CA TRP A 11 -54.66 9.61 17.07
C TRP A 11 -53.31 10.32 16.84
N ASN A 12 -52.96 11.37 17.59
CA ASN A 12 -51.71 12.13 17.36
C ASN A 12 -50.43 11.52 17.98
N GLY A 13 -50.52 10.50 18.83
CA GLY A 13 -49.35 9.93 19.52
C GLY A 13 -48.49 9.01 18.64
N SER A 14 -49.12 8.24 17.74
CA SER A 14 -48.44 7.21 16.93
C SER A 14 -47.53 7.79 15.85
N GLN A 15 -47.94 8.89 15.20
CA GLN A 15 -47.14 9.54 14.16
C GLN A 15 -45.91 10.26 14.74
N ASN A 16 -46.05 10.90 15.90
CA ASN A 16 -44.94 11.57 16.59
C ASN A 16 -43.87 10.57 17.07
N ILE A 17 -44.27 9.38 17.54
CA ILE A 17 -43.34 8.33 17.94
C ILE A 17 -42.57 7.78 16.73
N ARG A 18 -43.24 7.54 15.59
CA ARG A 18 -42.56 7.09 14.36
C ARG A 18 -41.56 8.12 13.85
N LEU A 19 -41.90 9.41 13.87
CA LEU A 19 -41.00 10.48 13.47
C LEU A 19 -39.76 10.55 14.40
N LEU A 20 -39.95 10.44 15.72
CA LEU A 20 -38.86 10.40 16.69
C LEU A 20 -37.90 9.22 16.48
N VAL A 21 -38.43 8.04 16.15
CA VAL A 21 -37.61 6.85 15.87
C VAL A 21 -36.78 7.06 14.60
N VAL A 22 -37.37 7.59 13.52
CA VAL A 22 -36.63 7.86 12.26
C VAL A 22 -35.54 8.91 12.48
N VAL A 23 -35.84 9.98 13.20
CA VAL A 23 -34.86 11.03 13.55
C VAL A 23 -33.73 10.45 14.40
N PHE A 24 -34.03 9.61 15.39
CA PHE A 24 -33.02 8.94 16.21
C PHE A 24 -32.12 8.03 15.36
N CYS A 25 -32.69 7.21 14.48
CA CYS A 25 -31.92 6.36 13.57
C CYS A 25 -30.99 7.16 12.63
N LEU A 26 -31.47 8.29 12.09
CA LEU A 26 -30.66 9.18 11.26
C LEU A 26 -29.53 9.83 12.05
N ILE A 27 -29.80 10.30 13.27
CA ILE A 27 -28.76 10.85 14.15
C ILE A 27 -27.74 9.77 14.52
N SER A 28 -28.17 8.57 14.90
CA SER A 28 -27.26 7.45 15.18
C SER A 28 -26.40 7.11 13.96
N PHE A 29 -26.98 7.08 12.76
CA PHE A 29 -26.25 6.81 11.52
C PHE A 29 -25.22 7.91 11.22
N ILE A 30 -25.59 9.18 11.37
CA ILE A 30 -24.66 10.32 11.21
C ILE A 30 -23.54 10.24 12.25
N VAL A 31 -23.87 9.93 13.50
CA VAL A 31 -22.90 9.78 14.59
C VAL A 31 -21.92 8.65 14.29
N VAL A 32 -22.39 7.49 13.83
CA VAL A 32 -21.52 6.37 13.41
C VAL A 32 -20.61 6.77 12.25
N ILE A 33 -21.10 7.50 11.24
CA ILE A 33 -20.28 8.00 10.14
C ILE A 33 -19.21 8.97 10.64
N LEU A 34 -19.57 9.90 11.53
CA LEU A 34 -18.64 10.88 12.10
C LEU A 34 -17.56 10.19 12.95
N PHE A 35 -17.94 9.23 13.79
CA PHE A 35 -16.98 8.44 14.57
C PHE A 35 -16.04 7.62 13.67
N ARG A 36 -16.58 6.96 12.62
CA ARG A 36 -15.76 6.20 11.67
C ARG A 36 -14.77 7.10 10.92
N ASN A 37 -15.20 8.28 10.50
CA ASN A 37 -14.35 9.24 9.81
C ASN A 37 -13.27 9.82 10.73
N ASN A 38 -13.58 10.12 12.00
CA ASN A 38 -12.59 10.57 12.98
C ASN A 38 -11.57 9.48 13.31
N ALA A 39 -12.02 8.23 13.48
CA ALA A 39 -11.12 7.10 13.69
C ALA A 39 -10.17 6.91 12.49
N ARG A 40 -10.70 7.00 11.25
CA ARG A 40 -9.88 6.90 10.02
C ARG A 40 -8.84 8.03 9.94
N LYS A 41 -9.21 9.27 10.28
CA LYS A 41 -8.27 10.41 10.31
C LYS A 41 -7.18 10.27 11.38
N SER A 42 -7.54 9.83 12.58
CA SER A 42 -6.59 9.59 13.68
C SER A 42 -5.61 8.46 13.36
N ASN A 43 -6.10 7.40 12.71
CA ASN A 43 -5.24 6.29 12.28
C ASN A 43 -4.28 6.75 11.18
N LEU A 44 -4.76 7.54 10.21
CA LEU A 44 -3.93 8.08 9.15
C LEU A 44 -2.82 9.02 9.68
N SER A 45 -3.10 9.88 10.66
CA SER A 45 -2.06 10.73 11.26
C SER A 45 -0.99 9.91 12.01
N PHE A 46 -1.42 8.86 12.72
CA PHE A 46 -0.51 7.96 13.43
C PHE A 46 0.31 7.07 12.48
N GLU A 47 -0.33 6.58 11.42
CA GLU A 47 0.35 5.88 10.32
C GLU A 47 1.41 6.80 9.73
N LEU A 48 1.08 8.05 9.39
CA LEU A 48 2.05 8.97 8.78
C LEU A 48 3.26 9.28 9.68
N GLU A 49 3.07 9.40 10.99
CA GLU A 49 4.16 9.64 11.95
C GLU A 49 5.12 8.44 12.07
N ASN A 50 4.58 7.21 12.01
CA ASN A 50 5.38 5.97 11.99
C ASN A 50 6.03 5.68 10.64
N GLN A 51 5.71 6.45 9.60
CA GLN A 51 6.24 6.26 8.25
C GLN A 51 7.30 7.30 7.90
N ARG A 52 7.92 7.92 8.92
CA ARG A 52 9.15 8.67 8.72
C ARG A 52 10.25 7.77 8.18
N TRP A 53 11.00 8.25 7.19
CA TRP A 53 12.01 7.48 6.49
C TRP A 53 13.11 6.96 7.43
N ASN A 54 13.40 7.67 8.51
CA ASN A 54 14.41 7.32 9.52
C ASN A 54 13.82 6.68 10.80
N SER A 55 12.51 6.40 10.85
CA SER A 55 11.85 5.81 12.02
C SER A 55 12.42 4.44 12.42
N PHE A 56 13.06 3.75 11.48
CA PHE A 56 13.65 2.43 11.68
C PHE A 56 15.13 2.43 12.05
N ASP A 57 15.82 3.58 12.08
CA ASP A 57 17.29 3.64 12.23
C ASP A 57 17.81 2.93 13.50
N SER A 58 17.00 2.88 14.57
CA SER A 58 17.31 2.18 15.81
C SER A 58 16.95 0.69 15.81
N LEU A 59 16.09 0.24 14.89
CA LEU A 59 15.53 -1.11 14.84
C LEU A 59 16.15 -1.96 13.74
N VAL A 60 16.38 -1.37 12.57
CA VAL A 60 16.84 -2.03 11.35
C VAL A 60 17.84 -1.12 10.66
N LYS A 61 18.97 -1.71 10.26
CA LYS A 61 19.89 -1.09 9.31
C LYS A 61 19.94 -1.95 8.06
N PHE A 62 19.92 -1.30 6.90
CA PHE A 62 20.09 -2.01 5.64
C PHE A 62 21.54 -2.44 5.45
N HIS A 63 21.71 -3.76 5.40
CA HIS A 63 22.92 -4.46 5.00
C HIS A 63 22.53 -5.55 4.00
N PRO A 64 21.97 -5.16 2.84
CA PRO A 64 21.47 -6.11 1.87
C PRO A 64 22.62 -6.89 1.23
N THR A 65 22.39 -8.17 0.96
CA THR A 65 23.24 -8.94 0.07
C THR A 65 22.71 -8.80 -1.35
N LYS A 66 23.56 -8.31 -2.26
CA LYS A 66 23.29 -8.29 -3.69
C LYS A 66 23.79 -9.57 -4.37
N GLY A 67 22.95 -10.16 -5.20
CA GLY A 67 23.30 -11.26 -6.09
C GLY A 67 22.74 -11.05 -7.49
N PHE A 68 23.23 -11.86 -8.42
CA PHE A 68 22.73 -11.91 -9.80
C PHE A 68 22.48 -13.37 -10.16
N ARG A 69 21.27 -13.69 -10.61
CA ARG A 69 20.88 -15.08 -10.93
C ARG A 69 19.87 -15.10 -12.05
N ASN A 70 20.02 -16.06 -12.96
CA ASN A 70 19.10 -16.27 -14.09
C ASN A 70 18.85 -15.00 -14.92
N GLY A 71 19.85 -14.11 -15.01
CA GLY A 71 19.78 -12.88 -15.80
C GLY A 71 19.14 -11.69 -15.09
N THR A 72 18.86 -11.76 -13.78
CA THR A 72 18.26 -10.66 -13.02
C THR A 72 18.96 -10.40 -11.68
N ASP A 73 18.84 -9.16 -11.19
CA ASP A 73 19.27 -8.75 -9.86
C ASP A 73 18.36 -9.40 -8.80
N VAL A 74 19.00 -9.94 -7.78
CA VAL A 74 18.36 -10.54 -6.60
C VAL A 74 18.98 -9.91 -5.37
N ILE A 75 18.19 -9.24 -4.56
CA ILE A 75 18.68 -8.53 -3.38
C ILE A 75 17.87 -8.97 -2.17
N TRP A 76 18.55 -9.23 -1.06
CA TRP A 76 17.89 -9.74 0.13
C TRP A 76 18.58 -9.33 1.41
N GLN A 77 17.84 -9.40 2.51
CA GLN A 77 18.38 -9.30 3.86
C GLN A 77 17.61 -10.27 4.77
N VAL A 78 18.34 -11.02 5.59
CA VAL A 78 17.78 -11.97 6.56
C VAL A 78 18.05 -11.41 7.96
N PRO A 79 17.02 -11.09 8.76
CA PRO A 79 17.21 -10.65 10.13
C PRO A 79 17.52 -11.86 11.03
N ASP A 80 18.05 -11.59 12.23
CA ASP A 80 18.21 -12.64 13.24
C ASP A 80 16.86 -13.26 13.62
N SER A 81 16.83 -14.59 13.70
CA SER A 81 15.64 -15.39 14.04
C SER A 81 14.43 -15.04 13.15
N PRO A 82 14.52 -15.27 11.83
CA PRO A 82 13.43 -14.94 10.91
C PRO A 82 12.20 -15.81 11.20
N LYS A 83 11.01 -15.21 11.15
CA LYS A 83 9.73 -15.90 11.38
C LYS A 83 9.00 -16.29 10.09
N ALA A 84 9.35 -15.65 8.98
CA ALA A 84 8.72 -15.84 7.68
C ALA A 84 9.63 -15.35 6.56
N VAL A 85 9.35 -15.77 5.34
CA VAL A 85 9.94 -15.23 4.11
C VAL A 85 8.96 -14.29 3.42
N LEU A 86 9.42 -13.11 3.00
CA LEU A 86 8.67 -12.17 2.17
C LEU A 86 9.35 -11.97 0.82
N PHE A 87 8.63 -12.28 -0.26
CA PHE A 87 8.99 -11.87 -1.61
C PHE A 87 8.34 -10.53 -1.99
N LEU A 88 9.14 -9.59 -2.50
CA LEU A 88 8.69 -8.27 -2.96
C LEU A 88 8.85 -8.12 -4.48
N ALA A 89 7.76 -7.74 -5.15
CA ALA A 89 7.72 -7.48 -6.60
C ALA A 89 7.33 -6.02 -6.89
N HIS A 90 8.22 -5.29 -7.57
CA HIS A 90 8.04 -3.87 -7.93
C HIS A 90 6.94 -3.65 -8.98
N GLY A 91 6.44 -2.41 -9.11
CA GLY A 91 5.59 -1.96 -10.22
C GLY A 91 6.35 -1.76 -11.53
N CYS A 92 5.70 -1.29 -12.60
CA CYS A 92 6.43 -0.97 -13.84
C CYS A 92 7.50 0.09 -13.60
N ASP A 93 8.60 0.03 -14.36
CA ASP A 93 9.78 0.90 -14.27
C ASP A 93 10.57 0.82 -12.95
N GLY A 94 10.07 0.08 -11.96
CA GLY A 94 10.79 -0.29 -10.76
C GLY A 94 11.79 -1.43 -10.97
N GLN A 95 12.56 -1.73 -9.92
CA GLN A 95 13.63 -2.74 -9.86
C GLN A 95 13.82 -3.23 -8.42
N ALA A 96 14.51 -4.35 -8.23
CA ALA A 96 14.88 -4.83 -6.89
C ALA A 96 15.64 -3.76 -6.08
N LEU A 97 16.45 -2.93 -6.74
CA LEU A 97 17.26 -1.87 -6.12
C LEU A 97 16.42 -0.78 -5.43
N ASN A 98 15.14 -0.63 -5.76
CA ASN A 98 14.27 0.39 -5.18
C ASN A 98 13.88 0.08 -3.72
N PHE A 99 13.89 -1.19 -3.31
CA PHE A 99 13.54 -1.63 -1.95
C PHE A 99 14.63 -1.41 -0.90
N TRP A 100 15.82 -0.96 -1.31
CA TRP A 100 16.99 -0.93 -0.44
C TRP A 100 17.69 0.42 -0.56
N ASP A 101 18.22 0.92 0.54
CA ASP A 101 18.99 2.15 0.53
C ASP A 101 20.38 1.94 -0.06
N ARG A 102 20.92 3.00 -0.65
CA ARG A 102 22.34 3.08 -0.97
C ARG A 102 23.15 2.86 0.30
N SER A 103 24.02 1.84 0.27
CA SER A 103 24.92 1.51 1.36
C SER A 103 26.27 1.02 0.80
N PRO A 104 27.31 0.84 1.64
CA PRO A 104 28.56 0.20 1.21
C PRO A 104 28.34 -1.19 0.60
N ASP A 105 27.32 -1.92 1.07
CA ASP A 105 26.96 -3.26 0.60
C ASP A 105 26.16 -3.23 -0.71
N CYS A 106 25.55 -2.08 -1.04
CA CYS A 106 24.83 -1.87 -2.29
C CYS A 106 24.93 -0.42 -2.79
N LEU A 107 26.00 -0.10 -3.52
CA LEU A 107 26.26 1.25 -4.02
C LEU A 107 25.24 1.76 -5.05
N ASN A 108 24.56 0.85 -5.73
CA ASN A 108 23.58 1.17 -6.78
C ASN A 108 22.12 1.05 -6.29
N CYS A 109 21.92 0.72 -5.01
CA CYS A 109 20.60 0.73 -4.42
C CYS A 109 20.05 2.17 -4.36
N VAL A 110 18.74 2.31 -4.51
CA VAL A 110 18.07 3.61 -4.70
C VAL A 110 17.29 4.00 -3.45
N GLY A 111 16.45 3.11 -2.95
CA GLY A 111 15.58 3.36 -1.80
C GLY A 111 14.44 4.31 -2.13
N LEU A 112 13.50 3.88 -3.00
CA LEU A 112 12.28 4.66 -3.22
C LEU A 112 11.41 4.64 -1.96
N PRO A 113 10.65 5.72 -1.68
CA PRO A 113 10.01 5.93 -0.37
C PRO A 113 9.12 4.77 0.08
N GLU A 114 8.23 4.29 -0.79
CA GLU A 114 7.27 3.23 -0.44
C GLU A 114 7.94 1.87 -0.33
N GLU A 115 8.75 1.51 -1.33
CA GLU A 115 9.46 0.25 -1.42
C GLU A 115 10.38 0.04 -0.22
N ARG A 116 11.22 1.04 0.08
CA ARG A 116 12.17 0.94 1.20
C ARG A 116 11.46 0.82 2.53
N LEU A 117 10.37 1.56 2.75
CA LEU A 117 9.62 1.54 4.00
C LEU A 117 8.96 0.17 4.21
N ILE A 118 8.41 -0.44 3.17
CA ILE A 118 7.87 -1.80 3.22
C ILE A 118 8.96 -2.81 3.61
N ALA A 119 10.15 -2.72 3.02
CA ALA A 119 11.26 -3.60 3.37
C ALA A 119 11.75 -3.40 4.82
N LEU A 120 11.83 -2.16 5.31
CA LEU A 120 12.20 -1.85 6.70
C LEU A 120 11.17 -2.40 7.69
N HIS A 121 9.88 -2.21 7.42
CA HIS A 121 8.81 -2.78 8.23
C HIS A 121 8.89 -4.31 8.27
N ALA A 122 9.13 -4.97 7.13
CA ALA A 122 9.30 -6.41 7.07
C ALA A 122 10.46 -6.90 7.96
N LEU A 123 11.63 -6.28 7.82
CA LEU A 123 12.82 -6.63 8.60
C LEU A 123 12.62 -6.39 10.10
N SER A 124 11.99 -5.27 10.48
CA SER A 124 11.71 -4.96 11.89
C SER A 124 10.78 -5.98 12.53
N ARG A 125 9.88 -6.58 11.74
CA ARG A 125 8.97 -7.66 12.12
C ARG A 125 9.56 -9.06 11.95
N LYS A 126 10.87 -9.17 11.71
CA LYS A 126 11.63 -10.42 11.55
C LYS A 126 11.24 -11.26 10.33
N TYR A 127 10.88 -10.63 9.22
CA TYR A 127 10.76 -11.31 7.92
C TYR A 127 12.12 -11.35 7.24
N ALA A 128 12.49 -12.50 6.68
CA ALA A 128 13.56 -12.59 5.70
C ALA A 128 13.05 -12.07 4.36
N VAL A 129 13.64 -11.00 3.83
CA VAL A 129 13.11 -10.26 2.68
C VAL A 129 13.96 -10.52 1.45
N ILE A 130 13.32 -10.84 0.33
CA ILE A 130 13.94 -10.96 -0.99
C ILE A 130 13.16 -10.15 -2.02
N SER A 131 13.86 -9.34 -2.81
CA SER A 131 13.34 -8.64 -3.98
C SER A 131 14.08 -9.09 -5.24
N VAL A 132 13.36 -9.19 -6.36
CA VAL A 132 13.92 -9.58 -7.65
C VAL A 132 13.50 -8.54 -8.69
N SER A 133 14.41 -8.18 -9.61
CA SER A 133 14.05 -7.31 -10.73
C SER A 133 13.31 -8.10 -11.80
N SER A 134 12.33 -7.48 -12.42
CA SER A 134 11.74 -8.03 -13.63
C SER A 134 12.76 -8.01 -14.78
N SER A 135 12.52 -8.80 -15.82
CA SER A 135 13.34 -8.90 -17.02
C SER A 135 13.23 -7.67 -17.95
N GLY A 136 12.28 -6.77 -17.69
CA GLY A 136 12.07 -5.54 -18.43
C GLY A 136 11.62 -4.41 -17.50
N SER A 137 10.84 -3.47 -18.05
CA SER A 137 10.19 -2.42 -17.23
C SER A 137 9.05 -2.99 -16.39
N CYS A 138 8.24 -3.89 -16.96
CA CYS A 138 7.14 -4.56 -16.26
C CYS A 138 7.35 -6.07 -16.24
N TRP A 139 6.74 -6.73 -15.25
CA TRP A 139 6.71 -8.19 -15.15
C TRP A 139 5.92 -8.85 -16.29
N SER A 140 6.40 -10.02 -16.71
CA SER A 140 5.75 -10.91 -17.68
C SER A 140 5.30 -12.22 -17.03
N PHE A 141 4.25 -12.83 -17.57
CA PHE A 141 3.63 -14.04 -17.00
C PHE A 141 4.10 -15.35 -17.64
N GLY A 142 5.15 -15.29 -18.47
CA GLY A 142 5.69 -16.43 -19.19
C GLY A 142 6.83 -17.12 -18.43
N LYS A 143 7.96 -17.27 -19.11
CA LYS A 143 9.18 -17.88 -18.56
C LYS A 143 9.64 -17.24 -17.25
N GLU A 144 9.39 -15.94 -17.08
CA GLU A 144 9.78 -15.18 -15.90
C GLU A 144 9.18 -15.71 -14.59
N VAL A 145 7.93 -16.19 -14.62
CA VAL A 145 7.28 -16.80 -13.45
C VAL A 145 8.09 -18.00 -12.95
N MET A 146 8.55 -18.86 -13.87
CA MET A 146 9.36 -20.02 -13.54
C MET A 146 10.76 -19.61 -13.05
N VAL A 147 11.37 -18.60 -13.69
CA VAL A 147 12.67 -18.08 -13.27
C VAL A 147 12.64 -17.56 -11.84
N VAL A 148 11.62 -16.79 -11.47
CA VAL A 148 11.49 -16.24 -10.10
C VAL A 148 11.13 -17.31 -9.09
N LYS A 149 10.25 -18.25 -9.44
CA LYS A 149 9.97 -19.44 -8.62
C LYS A 149 11.25 -20.19 -8.28
N ASP A 150 12.14 -20.40 -9.25
CA ASP A 150 13.42 -21.08 -9.04
C ASP A 150 14.40 -20.24 -8.20
N ILE A 151 14.41 -18.91 -8.38
CA ILE A 151 15.20 -17.99 -7.55
C ILE A 151 14.74 -18.06 -6.09
N ILE A 152 13.43 -17.96 -5.83
CA ILE A 152 12.89 -18.00 -4.46
C ILE A 152 13.23 -19.34 -3.82
N ARG A 153 12.96 -20.47 -4.50
CA ARG A 153 13.27 -21.81 -3.95
C ARG A 153 14.74 -21.98 -3.64
N TRP A 154 15.62 -21.58 -4.58
CA TRP A 154 17.06 -21.62 -4.37
C TRP A 154 17.48 -20.78 -3.16
N TRP A 155 16.95 -19.56 -3.07
CA TRP A 155 17.34 -18.63 -2.01
C TRP A 155 16.83 -19.11 -0.65
N VAL A 156 15.58 -19.54 -0.55
CA VAL A 156 14.99 -20.12 0.67
C VAL A 156 15.83 -21.29 1.17
N ALA A 157 16.22 -22.21 0.27
CA ALA A 157 17.07 -23.34 0.63
C ALA A 157 18.49 -22.92 1.04
N LYS A 158 19.08 -21.98 0.30
CA LYS A 158 20.42 -21.45 0.60
C LYS A 158 20.49 -20.81 1.99
N GLN A 159 19.41 -20.18 2.43
CA GLN A 159 19.31 -19.52 3.73
C GLN A 159 18.78 -20.43 4.85
N GLY A 160 18.43 -21.69 4.57
CA GLY A 160 17.87 -22.63 5.55
C GLY A 160 16.48 -22.23 6.06
N LEU A 161 15.66 -21.61 5.21
CA LEU A 161 14.35 -21.03 5.56
C LEU A 161 13.17 -21.91 5.12
N GLU A 162 13.39 -23.15 4.69
CA GLU A 162 12.38 -24.01 4.07
C GLU A 162 11.20 -24.35 4.98
N LYS A 163 11.39 -24.24 6.30
CA LYS A 163 10.36 -24.50 7.31
C LYS A 163 9.52 -23.28 7.66
N LEU A 164 9.90 -22.10 7.16
CA LEU A 164 9.20 -20.86 7.44
C LEU A 164 8.06 -20.62 6.44
N PRO A 165 6.96 -19.97 6.86
CA PRO A 165 5.91 -19.54 5.94
C PRO A 165 6.47 -18.58 4.89
N LEU A 166 6.00 -18.73 3.66
CA LEU A 166 6.37 -17.89 2.52
C LEU A 166 5.18 -16.99 2.16
N VAL A 167 5.37 -15.68 2.17
CA VAL A 167 4.38 -14.69 1.75
C VAL A 167 4.92 -13.83 0.61
N ALA A 168 4.04 -13.17 -0.13
CA ALA A 168 4.43 -12.28 -1.21
C ALA A 168 3.62 -10.99 -1.24
N LEU A 169 4.26 -9.92 -1.69
CA LEU A 169 3.64 -8.63 -1.95
C LEU A 169 4.12 -8.11 -3.30
N GLY A 170 3.18 -7.65 -4.12
CA GLY A 170 3.50 -6.99 -5.37
C GLY A 170 2.60 -5.81 -5.66
N ALA A 171 3.13 -4.78 -6.33
CA ALA A 171 2.40 -3.59 -6.73
C ALA A 171 2.24 -3.49 -8.25
N SER A 172 1.06 -3.10 -8.73
CA SER A 172 0.72 -2.94 -10.15
C SER A 172 1.15 -4.16 -10.99
N SER A 173 2.10 -4.05 -11.92
CA SER A 173 2.62 -5.19 -12.68
C SER A 173 3.20 -6.30 -11.80
N GLY A 174 3.85 -5.94 -10.69
CA GLY A 174 4.30 -6.88 -9.66
C GLY A 174 3.16 -7.55 -8.91
N GLY A 175 2.05 -6.84 -8.69
CA GLY A 175 0.84 -7.42 -8.10
C GLY A 175 0.21 -8.47 -9.01
N PHE A 176 0.07 -8.16 -10.31
CA PHE A 176 -0.34 -9.16 -11.29
C PHE A 176 0.62 -10.35 -11.35
N PHE A 177 1.93 -10.09 -11.32
CA PHE A 177 2.94 -11.14 -11.33
C PHE A 177 2.83 -12.06 -10.12
N VAL A 178 2.73 -11.50 -8.92
CA VAL A 178 2.51 -12.27 -7.68
C VAL A 178 1.22 -13.08 -7.78
N SER A 179 0.16 -12.54 -8.39
CA SER A 179 -1.08 -13.27 -8.58
C SER A 179 -0.92 -14.53 -9.44
N VAL A 180 -0.04 -14.49 -10.46
CA VAL A 180 0.28 -15.65 -11.31
C VAL A 180 1.29 -16.55 -10.63
N LEU A 181 2.31 -16.00 -9.99
CA LEU A 181 3.31 -16.78 -9.27
C LEU A 181 2.67 -17.64 -8.16
N ALA A 182 1.60 -17.14 -7.53
CA ALA A 182 0.80 -17.87 -6.56
C ALA A 182 0.07 -19.11 -7.11
N THR A 183 -0.06 -19.26 -8.44
CA THR A 183 -0.55 -20.51 -9.06
C THR A 183 0.55 -21.56 -9.18
N GLU A 184 1.81 -21.16 -9.01
CA GLU A 184 3.00 -21.98 -9.25
C GLU A 184 3.81 -22.26 -7.98
N LEU A 185 3.66 -21.44 -6.94
CA LEU A 185 4.39 -21.52 -5.69
C LEU A 185 3.42 -21.34 -4.52
N ASN A 186 3.55 -22.18 -3.51
CA ASN A 186 2.68 -22.15 -2.34
C ASN A 186 3.08 -20.99 -1.43
N PHE A 187 2.19 -20.01 -1.33
CA PHE A 187 2.28 -18.93 -0.35
C PHE A 187 1.29 -19.17 0.79
N SER A 188 1.67 -18.81 2.01
CA SER A 188 0.78 -18.75 3.17
C SER A 188 -0.32 -17.70 2.96
N SER A 189 0.04 -16.55 2.38
CA SER A 189 -0.87 -15.50 1.94
C SER A 189 -0.14 -14.53 1.02
N ILE A 190 -0.89 -13.76 0.23
CA ILE A 190 -0.35 -12.74 -0.68
C ILE A 190 -1.05 -11.39 -0.50
N THR A 191 -0.35 -10.31 -0.84
CA THR A 191 -0.90 -8.95 -0.92
C THR A 191 -0.70 -8.40 -2.33
N LEU A 192 -1.79 -7.94 -2.94
CA LEU A 192 -1.80 -7.35 -4.28
C LEU A 192 -2.15 -5.87 -4.16
N MET A 193 -1.14 -5.00 -4.36
CA MET A 193 -1.32 -3.56 -4.37
C MET A 193 -1.68 -3.08 -5.78
N ILE A 194 -2.71 -2.25 -5.88
CA ILE A 194 -3.17 -1.58 -7.11
C ILE A 194 -3.25 -2.53 -8.32
N ALA A 195 -3.61 -3.78 -8.05
CA ALA A 195 -3.62 -4.88 -9.00
C ALA A 195 -4.80 -5.81 -8.72
N GLU A 196 -5.38 -6.36 -9.79
CA GLU A 196 -6.30 -7.49 -9.71
C GLU A 196 -5.56 -8.81 -9.98
N VAL A 197 -6.26 -9.94 -9.87
CA VAL A 197 -5.68 -11.22 -10.31
C VAL A 197 -5.79 -11.41 -11.83
N VAL A 198 -4.86 -12.18 -12.39
CA VAL A 198 -4.98 -12.67 -13.78
C VAL A 198 -6.04 -13.78 -13.83
N PHE A 199 -7.28 -13.39 -14.15
CA PHE A 199 -8.49 -14.21 -14.03
C PHE A 199 -8.33 -15.64 -14.59
N ASP A 200 -7.95 -15.78 -15.87
CA ASP A 200 -7.82 -17.08 -16.55
C ASP A 200 -6.75 -18.01 -15.97
N ARG A 201 -5.83 -17.48 -15.15
CA ARG A 201 -4.80 -18.28 -14.46
C ARG A 201 -5.33 -18.74 -13.12
N VAL A 202 -5.90 -17.83 -12.34
CA VAL A 202 -6.41 -18.10 -10.99
C VAL A 202 -7.66 -18.97 -11.01
N GLU A 203 -8.53 -18.81 -12.00
CA GLU A 203 -9.74 -19.64 -12.13
C GLU A 203 -9.42 -21.14 -12.23
N LYS A 204 -8.30 -21.49 -12.88
CA LYS A 204 -7.90 -22.87 -13.19
C LYS A 204 -7.23 -23.61 -12.04
N VAL A 205 -6.91 -22.94 -10.94
CA VAL A 205 -6.30 -23.59 -9.77
C VAL A 205 -7.33 -23.82 -8.68
N GLU A 206 -7.24 -24.98 -8.02
CA GLU A 206 -8.12 -25.34 -6.91
C GLU A 206 -7.70 -24.63 -5.62
N ASN A 207 -6.39 -24.63 -5.33
CA ASN A 207 -5.84 -24.03 -4.12
C ASN A 207 -5.15 -22.71 -4.47
N TYR A 208 -5.74 -21.60 -4.05
CA TYR A 208 -5.17 -20.27 -4.19
C TYR A 208 -4.97 -19.66 -2.79
N PRO A 209 -3.88 -18.92 -2.53
CA PRO A 209 -3.60 -18.45 -1.18
C PRO A 209 -4.58 -17.32 -0.76
N PRO A 210 -4.83 -17.18 0.55
CA PRO A 210 -5.49 -16.00 1.10
C PRO A 210 -4.89 -14.71 0.51
N THR A 211 -5.76 -13.86 -0.02
CA THR A 211 -5.35 -12.67 -0.79
C THR A 211 -5.88 -11.39 -0.17
N LEU A 212 -4.97 -10.46 0.14
CA LEU A 212 -5.32 -9.09 0.52
C LEU A 212 -5.16 -8.16 -0.69
N PHE A 213 -6.20 -7.40 -1.01
CA PHE A 213 -6.13 -6.33 -1.99
C PHE A 213 -5.88 -5.00 -1.30
N VAL A 214 -4.96 -4.19 -1.81
CA VAL A 214 -4.68 -2.85 -1.30
C VAL A 214 -4.77 -1.90 -2.48
N HIS A 215 -5.70 -0.95 -2.45
CA HIS A 215 -5.91 -0.09 -3.61
C HIS A 215 -6.37 1.30 -3.22
N MET A 216 -6.34 2.18 -4.20
CA MET A 216 -6.71 3.57 -4.06
C MET A 216 -8.08 3.82 -4.71
N PRO A 217 -9.08 4.33 -3.98
CA PRO A 217 -10.44 4.44 -4.51
C PRO A 217 -10.63 5.40 -5.70
N LYS A 218 -9.71 6.34 -5.95
CA LYS A 218 -9.83 7.19 -7.15
C LYS A 218 -9.46 6.45 -8.43
N ASP A 219 -8.75 5.32 -8.34
CA ASP A 219 -8.55 4.41 -9.47
C ASP A 219 -9.77 3.48 -9.62
N ALA A 220 -10.89 4.08 -10.06
CA ALA A 220 -12.19 3.43 -10.12
C ALA A 220 -12.20 2.24 -11.10
N ASP A 221 -11.39 2.28 -12.15
CA ASP A 221 -11.31 1.18 -13.12
C ASP A 221 -10.55 -0.01 -12.55
N ARG A 222 -9.48 0.23 -11.77
CA ARG A 222 -8.84 -0.83 -11.01
C ARG A 222 -9.77 -1.42 -9.95
N GLN A 223 -10.47 -0.57 -9.21
CA GLN A 223 -11.41 -1.01 -8.16
C GLN A 223 -12.45 -2.00 -8.72
N LYS A 224 -13.10 -1.66 -9.85
CA LYS A 224 -14.07 -2.57 -10.50
C LYS A 224 -13.47 -3.93 -10.86
N LYS A 225 -12.18 -4.00 -11.20
CA LYS A 225 -11.50 -5.27 -11.53
C LYS A 225 -11.15 -6.04 -10.26
N ILE A 226 -10.70 -5.36 -9.22
CA ILE A 226 -10.46 -5.94 -7.89
C ILE A 226 -11.74 -6.55 -7.34
N ASP A 227 -12.89 -5.86 -7.45
CA ASP A 227 -14.19 -6.38 -7.02
C ASP A 227 -14.51 -7.75 -7.66
N LYS A 228 -14.26 -7.87 -8.97
CA LYS A 228 -14.44 -9.13 -9.71
C LYS A 228 -13.47 -10.20 -9.26
N SER A 229 -12.21 -9.85 -9.00
CA SER A 229 -11.21 -10.77 -8.48
C SER A 229 -11.55 -11.27 -7.08
N MET A 230 -11.98 -10.39 -6.19
CA MET A 230 -12.44 -10.79 -4.86
C MET A 230 -13.63 -11.74 -4.94
N ALA A 231 -14.59 -11.47 -5.83
CA ALA A 231 -15.73 -12.38 -6.04
C ALA A 231 -15.27 -13.76 -6.54
N LEU A 232 -14.35 -13.82 -7.51
CA LEU A 232 -13.76 -15.08 -7.99
C LEU A 232 -13.09 -15.86 -6.86
N ILE A 233 -12.20 -15.23 -6.10
CA ILE A 233 -11.41 -15.85 -5.05
C ILE A 233 -12.32 -16.32 -3.90
N ARG A 234 -13.27 -15.49 -3.48
CA ARG A 234 -14.26 -15.85 -2.45
C ARG A 234 -15.13 -17.03 -2.86
N ASN A 235 -15.54 -17.10 -4.13
CA ASN A 235 -16.32 -18.22 -4.66
C ASN A 235 -15.53 -19.55 -4.65
N LYS A 236 -14.20 -19.49 -4.60
CA LYS A 236 -13.32 -20.66 -4.40
C LYS A 236 -13.15 -21.06 -2.93
N GLY A 237 -13.79 -20.34 -1.99
CA GLY A 237 -13.65 -20.58 -0.55
C GLY A 237 -12.34 -20.07 0.04
N VAL A 238 -11.64 -19.19 -0.66
CA VAL A 238 -10.38 -18.59 -0.22
C VAL A 238 -10.66 -17.29 0.55
N ASP A 239 -9.96 -17.08 1.66
CA ASP A 239 -10.10 -15.84 2.43
C ASP A 239 -9.57 -14.64 1.65
N VAL A 240 -10.34 -13.55 1.67
CA VAL A 240 -10.08 -12.34 0.89
C VAL A 240 -10.56 -11.09 1.58
N ALA A 241 -9.69 -10.10 1.66
CA ALA A 241 -9.94 -8.81 2.25
C ALA A 241 -9.45 -7.67 1.36
N GLU A 242 -9.87 -6.45 1.68
CA GLU A 242 -9.44 -5.23 0.99
C GLU A 242 -9.03 -4.14 1.99
N ILE A 243 -8.09 -3.29 1.56
CA ILE A 243 -7.75 -2.02 2.20
C ILE A 243 -7.86 -0.91 1.17
N GLU A 244 -8.70 0.06 1.46
CA GLU A 244 -8.83 1.30 0.70
C GLU A 244 -7.91 2.40 1.26
N CYS A 245 -6.91 2.76 0.47
CA CYS A 245 -5.97 3.85 0.74
C CYS A 245 -6.58 5.18 0.29
N MET A 246 -7.03 5.99 1.24
CA MET A 246 -7.67 7.28 0.96
C MET A 246 -6.65 8.38 0.70
N GLU A 247 -7.10 9.42 0.00
CA GLU A 247 -6.34 10.65 -0.14
C GLU A 247 -6.06 11.29 1.23
N PHE A 248 -4.95 12.01 1.31
CA PHE A 248 -4.55 12.72 2.51
C PHE A 248 -3.88 14.05 2.15
N PRO A 249 -3.91 15.04 3.06
CA PRO A 249 -3.36 16.34 2.76
C PRO A 249 -1.83 16.28 2.79
N LEU A 250 -1.20 16.97 1.84
CA LEU A 250 0.20 17.32 1.96
C LEU A 250 0.40 18.22 3.19
N SER A 251 1.57 18.11 3.81
CA SER A 251 2.02 19.02 4.86
C SER A 251 3.38 19.61 4.49
N PRO A 252 3.80 20.72 5.12
CA PRO A 252 5.11 21.32 4.85
C PRO A 252 6.30 20.38 5.01
N TYR A 253 6.16 19.32 5.83
CA TYR A 253 7.25 18.39 6.14
C TYR A 253 7.05 16.99 5.58
N LEU A 254 5.93 16.71 4.89
CA LEU A 254 5.63 15.38 4.38
C LEU A 254 6.78 14.81 3.53
N LEU A 255 7.26 15.58 2.55
CA LEU A 255 8.30 15.11 1.63
C LEU A 255 9.62 14.88 2.36
N ALA A 256 10.00 15.77 3.29
CA ALA A 256 11.20 15.59 4.11
C ALA A 256 11.09 14.39 5.08
N ASP A 257 9.89 14.12 5.58
CA ASP A 257 9.62 13.01 6.47
C ASP A 257 9.64 11.67 5.72
N ARG A 258 9.37 11.64 4.41
CA ARG A 258 9.24 10.38 3.63
C ARG A 258 10.37 10.11 2.65
N ILE A 259 11.01 11.15 2.11
CA ILE A 259 12.02 11.04 1.06
C ILE A 259 13.41 11.34 1.63
N PRO A 260 14.30 10.33 1.75
CA PRO A 260 15.70 10.56 2.08
C PRO A 260 16.35 11.55 1.09
N GLY A 261 17.03 12.57 1.62
CA GLY A 261 17.69 13.60 0.81
C GLY A 261 16.88 14.89 0.61
N ILE A 262 15.60 14.92 0.99
CA ILE A 262 14.83 16.17 1.07
C ILE A 262 14.91 16.70 2.50
N ASP A 263 15.44 17.91 2.65
CA ASP A 263 15.41 18.60 3.95
C ASP A 263 14.07 19.34 4.18
N GLN A 264 13.81 19.68 5.44
CA GLN A 264 12.56 20.35 5.85
C GLN A 264 12.35 21.72 5.18
N SER A 265 13.43 22.44 4.86
CA SER A 265 13.35 23.75 4.20
C SER A 265 12.92 23.59 2.75
N VAL A 266 13.51 22.64 2.02
CA VAL A 266 13.12 22.31 0.64
C VAL A 266 11.68 21.81 0.60
N SER A 267 11.30 20.90 1.50
CA SER A 267 9.92 20.39 1.61
C SER A 267 8.91 21.53 1.87
N ALA A 268 9.21 22.44 2.79
CA ALA A 268 8.32 23.56 3.11
C ALA A 268 8.17 24.52 1.91
N LYS A 269 9.26 24.82 1.20
CA LYS A 269 9.22 25.65 -0.01
C LYS A 269 8.42 24.99 -1.14
N LEU A 270 8.56 23.68 -1.34
CA LEU A 270 7.75 22.93 -2.32
C LEU A 270 6.27 22.99 -1.95
N PHE A 271 5.93 22.82 -0.66
CA PHE A 271 4.57 22.95 -0.18
C PHE A 271 3.99 24.36 -0.46
N GLU A 272 4.75 25.41 -0.19
CA GLU A 272 4.36 26.79 -0.51
C GLU A 272 4.18 27.01 -2.03
N LEU A 273 5.09 26.47 -2.86
CA LEU A 273 4.96 26.50 -4.31
C LEU A 273 3.66 25.82 -4.76
N PHE A 274 3.36 24.63 -4.24
CA PHE A 274 2.15 23.89 -4.57
C PHE A 274 0.90 24.66 -4.17
N GLN A 275 0.92 25.34 -3.02
CA GLN A 275 -0.18 26.18 -2.56
C GLN A 275 -0.36 27.42 -3.45
N HIS A 276 0.72 28.14 -3.75
CA HIS A 276 0.70 29.36 -4.56
C HIS A 276 0.24 29.09 -5.99
N ARG A 277 0.64 27.96 -6.57
CA ARG A 277 0.19 27.53 -7.91
C ARG A 277 -1.20 26.89 -7.90
N GLY A 278 -1.79 26.68 -6.73
CA GLY A 278 -3.12 26.09 -6.57
C GLY A 278 -3.18 24.59 -6.87
N PHE A 279 -2.05 23.88 -6.87
CA PHE A 279 -2.01 22.42 -7.03
C PHE A 279 -2.62 21.69 -5.84
N ILE A 280 -2.47 22.28 -4.65
CA ILE A 280 -3.18 21.86 -3.44
C ILE A 280 -4.27 22.88 -3.06
N ASP A 281 -5.31 22.40 -2.38
CA ASP A 281 -6.36 23.25 -1.83
C ASP A 281 -5.95 23.89 -0.48
N GLY A 282 -6.84 24.73 0.09
CA GLY A 282 -6.58 25.39 1.37
C GLY A 282 -6.45 24.44 2.58
N LYS A 283 -6.71 23.13 2.39
CA LYS A 283 -6.55 22.09 3.40
C LYS A 283 -5.36 21.16 3.09
N GLY A 284 -4.61 21.41 2.03
CA GLY A 284 -3.44 20.64 1.62
C GLY A 284 -3.74 19.46 0.71
N TYR A 285 -4.98 19.23 0.28
CA TYR A 285 -5.31 18.12 -0.62
C TYR A 285 -4.95 18.46 -2.06
N LEU A 286 -4.36 17.50 -2.77
CA LEU A 286 -4.09 17.63 -4.20
C LEU A 286 -5.39 17.70 -4.99
N ARG A 287 -5.45 18.66 -5.93
CA ARG A 287 -6.63 18.86 -6.78
C ARG A 287 -6.66 17.91 -7.97
N ASN A 288 -5.50 17.50 -8.45
CA ASN A 288 -5.32 16.61 -9.59
C ASN A 288 -4.33 15.49 -9.21
N ASP A 289 -4.25 14.48 -10.07
CA ASP A 289 -3.22 13.44 -10.02
C ASP A 289 -1.82 14.09 -9.91
N GLY A 290 -0.99 13.56 -9.01
CA GLY A 290 0.37 14.05 -8.77
C GLY A 290 1.26 14.00 -10.01
N ARG A 291 1.04 13.01 -10.89
CA ARG A 291 1.75 12.83 -12.17
C ARG A 291 1.27 13.77 -13.27
N GLU A 292 0.00 14.15 -13.23
CA GLU A 292 -0.61 15.09 -14.19
C GLU A 292 -0.45 16.56 -13.74
N THR A 293 -0.03 16.78 -12.51
CA THR A 293 0.18 18.12 -11.97
C THR A 293 1.49 18.70 -12.55
N PRO A 294 1.48 19.90 -13.16
CA PRO A 294 2.65 20.50 -13.80
C PRO A 294 3.60 21.17 -12.78
N TRP A 295 3.92 20.44 -11.70
CA TRP A 295 4.71 20.96 -10.59
C TRP A 295 6.19 21.04 -10.93
N LYS A 296 6.69 20.17 -11.82
CA LYS A 296 8.07 20.18 -12.32
C LYS A 296 8.34 21.44 -13.15
N GLU A 297 7.38 21.88 -13.95
CA GLU A 297 7.43 23.14 -14.70
C GLU A 297 7.43 24.33 -13.75
N ALA A 298 6.52 24.34 -12.78
CA ALA A 298 6.47 25.39 -11.77
C ALA A 298 7.76 25.48 -10.93
N LEU A 299 8.38 24.34 -10.63
CA LEU A 299 9.68 24.26 -9.94
C LEU A 299 10.80 24.86 -10.80
N LYS A 300 10.84 24.59 -12.11
CA LYS A 300 11.82 25.19 -13.03
C LYS A 300 11.71 26.71 -13.13
N GLU A 301 10.49 27.25 -12.98
CA GLU A 301 10.24 28.70 -12.95
C GLU A 301 10.72 29.35 -11.65
N ASP A 302 10.67 28.63 -10.53
CA ASP A 302 11.07 29.12 -9.22
C ASP A 302 12.53 28.78 -8.88
N LYS A 303 13.44 29.70 -9.24
CA LYS A 303 14.88 29.56 -9.00
C LYS A 303 15.29 29.57 -7.51
N ALA A 304 14.37 29.84 -6.58
CA ALA A 304 14.66 29.84 -5.14
C ALA A 304 14.60 28.44 -4.50
N ILE A 305 14.09 27.46 -5.25
CA ILE A 305 13.96 26.05 -4.84
C ILE A 305 14.89 25.21 -5.72
N SER A 306 15.81 24.48 -5.10
CA SER A 306 16.69 23.52 -5.78
C SER A 306 16.36 22.14 -5.27
N VAL A 307 16.09 21.22 -6.18
CA VAL A 307 15.84 19.80 -5.92
C VAL A 307 16.71 19.00 -6.87
N ASP A 308 17.43 18.01 -6.35
CA ASP A 308 18.23 17.13 -7.17
C ASP A 308 17.34 16.34 -8.16
N GLU A 309 17.78 16.16 -9.40
CA GLU A 309 16.95 15.53 -10.45
C GLU A 309 16.50 14.11 -10.08
N ASN A 310 17.31 13.37 -9.33
CA ASN A 310 16.99 12.03 -8.85
C ASN A 310 15.86 12.00 -7.80
N LEU A 311 15.51 13.13 -7.18
CA LEU A 311 14.43 13.26 -6.21
C LEU A 311 13.10 13.65 -6.86
N LEU A 312 13.10 14.04 -8.14
CA LEU A 312 11.87 14.44 -8.83
C LEU A 312 10.85 13.31 -8.95
N HIS A 313 11.32 12.08 -9.18
CA HIS A 313 10.46 10.91 -9.27
C HIS A 313 9.87 10.50 -7.91
N PRO A 314 10.67 10.37 -6.82
CA PRO A 314 10.14 10.16 -5.47
C PRO A 314 9.09 11.19 -5.03
N ILE A 315 9.30 12.48 -5.35
CA ILE A 315 8.31 13.54 -5.03
C ILE A 315 7.00 13.29 -5.77
N GLU A 316 7.06 12.91 -7.05
CA GLU A 316 5.88 12.62 -7.85
C GLU A 316 5.10 11.41 -7.33
N GLU A 317 5.81 10.34 -6.90
CA GLU A 317 5.19 9.17 -6.27
C GLU A 317 4.47 9.55 -4.97
N GLU A 318 5.11 10.35 -4.10
CA GLU A 318 4.48 10.82 -2.85
C GLU A 318 3.28 11.74 -3.09
N MET A 319 3.32 12.57 -4.14
CA MET A 319 2.17 13.38 -4.55
C MET A 319 1.03 12.47 -5.04
N ASN A 320 1.34 11.50 -5.88
CA ASN A 320 0.34 10.58 -6.41
C ASN A 320 -0.27 9.67 -5.32
N LEU A 321 0.55 9.24 -4.35
CA LEU A 321 0.13 8.58 -3.13
C LEU A 321 -0.86 9.44 -2.34
N ALA A 322 -0.52 10.71 -2.08
CA ALA A 322 -1.38 11.65 -1.36
C ALA A 322 -2.70 11.93 -2.07
N PHE A 323 -2.69 11.94 -3.41
CA PHE A 323 -3.90 12.04 -4.21
C PHE A 323 -4.75 10.76 -4.14
N ALA A 324 -4.17 9.63 -3.73
CA ALA A 324 -4.78 8.30 -3.73
C ALA A 324 -5.25 7.86 -5.12
N TYR A 325 -4.30 7.75 -6.05
CA TYR A 325 -4.50 7.15 -7.36
C TYR A 325 -3.31 6.27 -7.75
N HIS A 326 -3.55 5.01 -8.14
CA HIS A 326 -2.56 4.09 -8.73
C HIS A 326 -1.10 4.19 -8.20
N GLU A 327 -0.90 4.11 -6.87
CA GLU A 327 0.42 4.12 -6.25
C GLU A 327 0.67 2.96 -5.28
N MET A 328 1.92 2.50 -5.19
CA MET A 328 2.36 1.60 -4.12
C MET A 328 2.22 2.29 -2.76
N THR A 329 2.07 1.55 -1.65
CA THR A 329 1.97 2.22 -0.34
C THR A 329 2.49 1.42 0.84
N SER A 330 3.28 2.09 1.66
CA SER A 330 3.79 1.72 2.96
C SER A 330 2.86 2.17 4.10
N LEU A 331 1.91 3.08 3.86
CA LEU A 331 1.02 3.61 4.91
C LEU A 331 0.20 2.52 5.59
N GLN A 332 -0.17 1.47 4.85
CA GLN A 332 -1.03 0.38 5.31
C GLN A 332 -0.24 -0.87 5.78
N THR A 333 1.07 -0.72 5.97
CA THR A 333 1.97 -1.83 6.23
C THR A 333 1.63 -2.61 7.51
N ASP A 334 1.13 -1.95 8.54
CA ASP A 334 0.68 -2.63 9.76
C ASP A 334 -0.50 -3.58 9.53
N GLN A 335 -1.44 -3.19 8.68
CA GLN A 335 -2.60 -4.01 8.33
C GLN A 335 -2.19 -5.16 7.40
N ILE A 336 -1.30 -4.89 6.45
CA ILE A 336 -0.70 -5.90 5.56
C ILE A 336 0.05 -6.97 6.36
N PHE A 337 0.90 -6.58 7.32
CA PHE A 337 1.63 -7.56 8.12
C PHE A 337 0.74 -8.33 9.09
N LYS A 338 -0.34 -7.71 9.62
CA LYS A 338 -1.36 -8.45 10.38
C LYS A 338 -2.05 -9.51 9.53
N TRP A 339 -2.36 -9.18 8.27
CA TRP A 339 -2.89 -10.15 7.31
C TRP A 339 -1.93 -11.32 7.12
N PHE A 340 -0.66 -11.06 6.82
CA PHE A 340 0.34 -12.12 6.69
C PHE A 340 0.44 -12.97 7.96
N GLU A 341 0.59 -12.34 9.14
CA GLU A 341 0.73 -13.02 10.43
C GLU A 341 -0.48 -13.89 10.78
N SER A 342 -1.70 -13.48 10.40
CA SER A 342 -2.92 -14.28 10.62
C SER A 342 -3.03 -15.54 9.75
N HIS A 343 -2.17 -15.69 8.74
CA HIS A 343 -2.20 -16.79 7.77
C HIS A 343 -0.90 -17.60 7.74
N MET A 344 -0.01 -17.43 8.73
CA MET A 344 1.26 -18.16 8.83
C MET A 344 1.17 -19.56 9.43
N SER A 345 0.01 -19.92 9.98
CA SER A 345 -0.23 -21.16 10.73
C SER A 345 -0.69 -22.33 9.89
#